data_AF-A0ABD3EVD0-F1
#
_entry.id   AF-A0ABD3EVD0-F1
#
_cell.length_a   1.000
_cell.length_b   1.000
_cell.length_c   1.000
_cell.angle_alpha   90.00
_cell.angle_beta   90.00
_cell.angle_gamma   90.00
#
_symmetry.space_group_name_H-M   'P 1'
#
loop_
_entity.id
_entity.type
_entity.pdbx_description
1 polymer ?
#
loop_
_entity_poly.entity_id
_entity_poly.type
_entity_poly.pdbx_seq_one_letter_code
_entity_poly.pdbx_strand_id
1 'polypeptide(L)'
;MVSKKAAITGVVVILAVIGVIVGVLVARKSSDSASESSGTSSSGSGSTGTSNGSGTSTTTTSSSSSAGTTYKLKNSTSGSSSSSITSDPTDAKFTLSAFAIGDWGTTVTKDSCCTRSSTYNDYDVNAEDVVANLMNQQASAASAAPKCILSHGDNFYWTGINSDDGRDSRFTTTFEGKYEGDNIKSIPWVNVLGNHDYGGADYICSKGDNTAACSDSKAIVAALEDKFSWQSTYTSPNDNRWILKDHFYVYSIEDKDSGVSIDIFNVDSGDASTHAAQQTCCQCYGYAEGDDKTCKNVARGDKLCCGGDTEMFDACFDKFTEWSDDSRKQLAAEVASSKATWKIVNSHYSPYAHYDETGMKKWFDILQDSGVQLWMNGHTHGENHDYSAPYKVHFVDNGAGGGIQKESASGIPEFAAGDVEALWAYGGQEYGFMSVEASEEWLKLQYHTTDDSWSYAESFKSTTVGGVATKHCWYIPLDGGQGKEC
;
A
#
# COMPACT_ATOMS: atom_id res chain seq x y z
N MET A 1 -51.57 -7.88 2.38
CA MET A 1 -51.50 -9.28 1.88
C MET A 1 -50.84 -9.19 0.52
N VAL A 2 -49.68 -9.77 0.20
CA VAL A 2 -49.03 -11.01 0.65
C VAL A 2 -47.51 -10.79 0.68
N SER A 3 -46.89 -11.33 1.73
CA SER A 3 -45.46 -11.46 1.98
C SER A 3 -44.75 -12.32 0.94
N LYS A 4 -43.47 -12.04 0.65
CA LYS A 4 -42.45 -13.09 0.56
C LYS A 4 -41.07 -12.53 0.91
N LYS A 5 -40.62 -12.91 2.11
CA LYS A 5 -39.23 -12.88 2.58
C LYS A 5 -38.35 -13.69 1.61
N ALA A 6 -37.23 -13.13 1.19
CA ALA A 6 -36.09 -13.91 0.70
C ALA A 6 -35.02 -13.87 1.81
N ALA A 7 -34.65 -15.06 2.27
CA ALA A 7 -33.71 -15.27 3.35
C ALA A 7 -32.28 -14.99 2.86
N ILE A 8 -31.63 -14.00 3.47
CA ILE A 8 -30.19 -13.79 3.35
C ILE A 8 -29.52 -14.90 4.16
N THR A 9 -28.90 -15.84 3.47
CA THR A 9 -28.05 -16.85 4.11
C THR A 9 -26.62 -16.30 4.04
N GLY A 10 -26.23 -15.58 5.08
CA GLY A 10 -24.84 -15.19 5.29
C GLY A 10 -24.04 -16.39 5.79
N VAL A 11 -22.95 -16.73 5.10
CA VAL A 11 -21.93 -17.65 5.61
C VAL A 11 -20.56 -17.06 5.33
N VAL A 12 -19.85 -16.88 6.44
CA VAL A 12 -18.49 -16.40 6.72
C VAL A 12 -17.42 -17.08 5.87
N VAL A 13 -16.45 -16.32 5.37
CA VAL A 13 -15.08 -16.81 5.12
C VAL A 13 -14.09 -15.72 5.49
N ILE A 14 -13.32 -15.98 6.56
CA ILE A 14 -12.07 -15.30 6.88
C ILE A 14 -11.02 -15.88 5.93
N LEU A 15 -10.48 -15.07 5.01
CA LEU A 15 -9.31 -15.46 4.24
C LEU A 15 -8.07 -14.83 4.89
N ALA A 16 -7.41 -15.63 5.72
CA ALA A 16 -5.98 -15.46 5.91
C ALA A 16 -5.32 -15.79 4.57
N VAL A 17 -4.73 -14.78 3.92
CA VAL A 17 -3.82 -14.99 2.79
C VAL A 17 -2.55 -15.59 3.36
N ILE A 18 -2.57 -16.91 3.56
CA ILE A 18 -1.35 -17.69 3.74
C ILE A 18 -0.77 -17.87 2.34
N GLY A 19 0.41 -17.29 2.13
CA GLY A 19 1.22 -17.52 0.94
C GLY A 19 1.35 -19.02 0.66
N VAL A 20 0.80 -19.44 -0.47
CA VAL A 20 1.16 -20.70 -1.11
C VAL A 20 1.50 -20.36 -2.55
N ILE A 21 2.80 -20.12 -2.76
CA ILE A 21 3.41 -20.06 -4.09
C ILE A 21 3.31 -21.46 -4.69
N VAL A 22 2.46 -21.65 -5.70
CA VAL A 22 2.60 -22.76 -6.64
C VAL A 22 3.25 -22.19 -7.89
N GLY A 23 4.55 -22.41 -8.02
CA GLY A 23 5.29 -22.07 -9.23
C GLY A 23 4.72 -22.80 -10.44
N VAL A 24 4.10 -22.06 -11.36
CA VAL A 24 3.75 -22.58 -12.68
C VAL A 24 5.00 -22.50 -13.56
N LEU A 25 5.79 -23.58 -13.57
CA LEU A 25 6.88 -23.75 -14.52
C LEU A 25 6.30 -23.92 -15.93
N VAL A 26 6.50 -22.92 -16.79
CA VAL A 26 6.34 -23.05 -18.24
C VAL A 26 7.42 -24.00 -18.76
N ALA A 27 7.03 -25.23 -19.06
CA ALA A 27 7.92 -26.28 -19.53
C ALA A 27 8.48 -25.97 -20.93
N ARG A 28 9.75 -25.52 -21.00
CA ARG A 28 10.59 -25.74 -22.17
C ARG A 28 11.16 -27.16 -22.12
N LYS A 29 10.70 -27.95 -23.10
CA LYS A 29 11.02 -29.36 -23.36
C LYS A 29 12.53 -29.61 -23.38
N SER A 30 13.04 -30.47 -22.49
CA SER A 30 14.26 -31.26 -22.69
C SER A 30 14.22 -32.50 -21.80
N SER A 31 14.51 -33.63 -22.43
CA SER A 31 14.51 -35.00 -21.91
C SER A 31 15.65 -35.24 -20.92
N ASP A 32 15.38 -35.88 -19.77
CA ASP A 32 15.89 -37.23 -19.47
C ASP A 32 15.58 -37.68 -18.02
N SER A 33 15.05 -38.91 -17.96
CA SER A 33 15.01 -39.94 -16.91
C SER A 33 15.30 -39.67 -15.41
N ALA A 34 14.28 -40.05 -14.62
CA ALA A 34 14.29 -40.95 -13.46
C ALA A 34 14.89 -40.50 -12.11
N SER A 35 14.06 -40.44 -11.06
CA SER A 35 13.85 -41.56 -10.12
C SER A 35 12.82 -41.21 -9.03
N GLU A 36 11.91 -42.16 -8.78
CA GLU A 36 10.91 -42.13 -7.72
C GLU A 36 11.56 -42.40 -6.35
N SER A 37 11.08 -41.74 -5.29
CA SER A 37 10.89 -42.44 -4.02
C SER A 37 9.74 -41.84 -3.21
N SER A 38 8.84 -42.73 -2.85
CA SER A 38 7.64 -42.58 -2.04
C SER A 38 7.93 -42.35 -0.55
N GLY A 39 7.10 -41.57 0.14
CA GLY A 39 7.13 -41.46 1.59
C GLY A 39 5.83 -40.91 2.16
N THR A 40 4.93 -41.83 2.53
CA THR A 40 3.55 -41.62 2.96
C THR A 40 3.43 -41.04 4.37
N SER A 41 2.36 -40.29 4.56
CA SER A 41 1.74 -39.69 5.76
C SER A 41 1.71 -40.50 7.06
N SER A 42 1.67 -39.79 8.20
CA SER A 42 0.77 -40.13 9.31
C SER A 42 0.46 -38.96 10.25
N SER A 43 -0.83 -38.70 10.40
CA SER A 43 -1.53 -37.88 11.38
C SER A 43 -1.43 -38.39 12.83
N GLY A 44 -1.57 -37.50 13.81
CA GLY A 44 -1.83 -37.86 15.22
C GLY A 44 -2.43 -36.71 16.03
N SER A 45 -3.75 -36.73 16.23
CA SER A 45 -4.50 -35.87 17.14
C SER A 45 -4.52 -36.44 18.58
N GLY A 46 -4.64 -35.56 19.57
CA GLY A 46 -5.07 -35.87 20.94
C GLY A 46 -4.48 -34.88 21.95
N SER A 47 -5.11 -34.49 23.05
CA SER A 47 -6.46 -34.63 23.59
C SER A 47 -6.54 -33.58 24.70
N THR A 48 -7.75 -33.08 24.94
CA THR A 48 -8.12 -32.17 26.03
C THR A 48 -7.94 -32.80 27.42
N GLY A 49 -7.61 -31.95 28.39
CA GLY A 49 -7.63 -32.25 29.82
C GLY A 49 -8.05 -31.00 30.59
N THR A 50 -9.21 -31.06 31.23
CA THR A 50 -9.79 -30.03 32.10
C THR A 50 -9.27 -30.16 33.53
N SER A 51 -9.03 -29.03 34.19
CA SER A 51 -9.02 -28.95 35.66
C SER A 51 -9.56 -27.60 36.13
N ASN A 52 -10.54 -27.69 37.03
CA ASN A 52 -11.30 -26.61 37.64
C ASN A 52 -10.49 -25.92 38.75
N GLY A 53 -10.57 -24.59 38.87
CA GLY A 53 -10.01 -23.83 39.99
C GLY A 53 -10.77 -22.52 40.19
N SER A 54 -11.50 -22.43 41.30
CA SER A 54 -12.27 -21.27 41.78
C SER A 54 -11.35 -20.12 42.21
N GLY A 55 -11.71 -18.87 41.90
CA GLY A 55 -11.07 -17.69 42.51
C GLY A 55 -11.46 -16.35 41.90
N THR A 56 -12.42 -15.69 42.56
CA THR A 56 -12.53 -14.23 42.75
C THR A 56 -12.65 -13.31 41.53
N SER A 57 -13.89 -12.83 41.35
CA SER A 57 -14.25 -11.65 40.56
C SER A 57 -13.47 -10.42 41.05
N THR A 58 -12.63 -9.87 40.18
CA THR A 58 -12.13 -8.50 40.29
C THR A 58 -12.30 -7.86 38.93
N THR A 59 -13.33 -7.03 38.81
CA THR A 59 -13.59 -6.21 37.62
C THR A 59 -12.39 -5.29 37.39
N THR A 60 -11.56 -5.64 36.42
CA THR A 60 -10.54 -4.76 35.86
C THR A 60 -11.02 -4.38 34.47
N THR A 61 -11.41 -3.13 34.33
CA THR A 61 -11.62 -2.45 33.06
C THR A 61 -10.29 -2.46 32.32
N SER A 62 -10.13 -3.41 31.40
CA SER A 62 -9.01 -3.43 30.46
C SER A 62 -9.34 -2.45 29.32
N SER A 63 -8.82 -1.23 29.41
CA SER A 63 -8.57 -0.42 28.22
C SER A 63 -7.50 -1.14 27.40
N SER A 64 -7.92 -1.92 26.41
CA SER A 64 -7.02 -2.55 25.45
C SER A 64 -6.48 -1.47 24.52
N SER A 65 -5.39 -0.81 24.91
CA SER A 65 -4.62 0.00 23.97
C SER A 65 -3.99 -0.95 22.97
N SER A 66 -4.56 -1.01 21.76
CA SER A 66 -4.05 -1.75 20.61
C SER A 66 -2.69 -1.17 20.19
N ALA A 67 -1.61 -1.56 20.88
CA ALA A 67 -0.25 -1.29 20.42
C ALA A 67 0.13 -2.32 19.36
N GLY A 68 0.85 -1.90 18.31
CA GLY A 68 1.35 -2.83 17.30
C GLY A 68 2.28 -3.90 17.88
N THR A 69 2.53 -4.95 17.12
CA THR A 69 3.49 -5.98 17.52
C THR A 69 4.90 -5.51 17.14
N THR A 70 5.71 -5.20 18.15
CA THR A 70 7.16 -4.98 17.98
C THR A 70 7.88 -6.32 18.01
N TYR A 71 8.71 -6.59 17.01
CA TYR A 71 9.42 -7.85 16.89
C TYR A 71 10.77 -7.81 17.59
N LYS A 72 11.19 -8.95 18.15
CA LYS A 72 12.54 -9.09 18.71
C LYS A 72 13.54 -9.17 17.57
N LEU A 73 14.46 -8.21 17.57
CA LEU A 73 15.56 -8.13 16.63
C LEU A 73 16.42 -9.39 16.71
N LYS A 74 16.79 -9.96 15.57
CA LYS A 74 17.85 -10.97 15.54
C LYS A 74 19.14 -10.25 15.94
N ASN A 75 19.96 -10.86 16.81
CA ASN A 75 21.32 -10.38 17.05
C ASN A 75 22.12 -10.55 15.75
N SER A 76 22.04 -9.58 14.85
CA SER A 76 22.90 -9.51 13.68
C SER A 76 24.24 -8.96 14.13
N THR A 77 25.31 -9.70 13.81
CA THR A 77 26.67 -9.22 14.08
C THR A 77 26.98 -8.23 12.97
N SER A 78 26.51 -6.98 13.10
CA SER A 78 26.87 -5.94 12.14
C SER A 78 28.38 -5.72 12.23
N GLY A 79 29.06 -5.89 11.10
CA GLY A 79 30.46 -5.53 10.98
C GLY A 79 30.62 -4.07 11.41
N SER A 80 31.67 -3.80 12.18
CA SER A 80 32.04 -2.47 12.66
C SER A 80 32.35 -1.54 11.48
N SER A 81 31.33 -1.02 10.81
CA SER A 81 31.42 0.24 10.09
C SER A 81 31.17 1.34 11.10
N SER A 82 32.14 2.24 11.29
CA SER A 82 31.92 3.45 12.08
C SER A 82 30.73 4.21 11.51
N SER A 83 29.62 4.28 12.25
CA SER A 83 28.49 5.11 11.87
C SER A 83 28.95 6.56 11.71
N SER A 84 28.52 7.22 10.64
CA SER A 84 28.81 8.65 10.43
C SER A 84 27.95 9.54 11.33
N ILE A 85 26.99 8.97 12.05
CA ILE A 85 26.04 9.68 12.89
C ILE A 85 26.68 9.99 14.24
N THR A 86 26.59 11.24 14.65
CA THR A 86 27.26 11.74 15.86
C THR A 86 26.29 12.28 16.92
N SER A 87 25.06 12.61 16.52
CA SER A 87 24.03 13.18 17.39
C SER A 87 23.06 12.13 17.96
N ASP A 88 22.42 12.45 19.10
CA ASP A 88 21.25 11.71 19.59
C ASP A 88 19.98 12.24 18.90
N PRO A 89 19.12 11.38 18.32
CA PRO A 89 17.91 11.85 17.64
C PRO A 89 16.92 12.57 18.55
N THR A 90 16.99 12.39 19.87
CA THR A 90 16.12 13.13 20.81
C THR A 90 16.47 14.61 20.90
N ASP A 91 17.71 14.97 20.55
CA ASP A 91 18.19 16.35 20.51
C ASP A 91 18.14 16.94 19.10
N ALA A 92 17.77 16.13 18.09
CA ALA A 92 17.72 16.55 16.70
C ALA A 92 16.57 17.54 16.44
N LYS A 93 16.85 18.56 15.64
CA LYS A 93 15.85 19.51 15.16
C LYS A 93 15.29 19.03 13.82
N PHE A 94 14.05 18.57 13.81
CA PHE A 94 13.35 18.18 12.61
C PHE A 94 12.69 19.40 11.95
N THR A 95 13.18 19.78 10.77
CA THR A 95 12.83 21.05 10.10
C THR A 95 12.02 20.86 8.82
N LEU A 96 11.96 19.63 8.31
CA LEU A 96 11.28 19.28 7.07
C LEU A 96 10.35 18.10 7.33
N SER A 97 9.15 18.10 6.75
CA SER A 97 8.15 17.06 6.97
C SER A 97 7.42 16.70 5.68
N ALA A 98 7.00 15.44 5.58
CA ALA A 98 6.07 14.93 4.59
C ALA A 98 5.13 13.90 5.22
N PHE A 99 3.90 13.84 4.73
CA PHE A 99 2.96 12.77 5.09
C PHE A 99 2.92 11.73 3.97
N ALA A 100 2.39 10.55 4.26
CA ALA A 100 2.30 9.45 3.33
C ALA A 100 1.04 8.62 3.62
N ILE A 101 0.32 8.22 2.57
CA ILE A 101 -0.96 7.50 2.65
C ILE A 101 -1.16 6.63 1.40
N GLY A 102 -1.63 5.40 1.56
CA GLY A 102 -2.02 4.50 0.47
C GLY A 102 -3.47 4.08 0.58
N ASP A 103 -4.06 3.65 -0.54
CA ASP A 103 -5.33 2.92 -0.57
C ASP A 103 -6.49 3.68 0.11
N TRP A 104 -6.57 4.97 -0.18
CA TRP A 104 -7.41 5.91 0.56
C TRP A 104 -8.72 6.29 -0.15
N GLY A 105 -8.76 6.20 -1.48
CA GLY A 105 -9.86 6.78 -2.25
C GLY A 105 -11.08 5.89 -2.36
N THR A 106 -12.04 6.06 -1.45
CA THR A 106 -13.28 5.27 -1.43
C THR A 106 -14.05 5.38 -2.74
N THR A 107 -14.96 4.46 -3.05
CA THR A 107 -15.92 4.67 -4.14
C THR A 107 -16.86 5.85 -3.83
N VAL A 108 -17.48 6.45 -4.86
CA VAL A 108 -18.42 7.57 -4.67
C VAL A 108 -19.62 7.21 -3.79
N THR A 109 -20.02 5.94 -3.78
CA THR A 109 -21.08 5.37 -2.96
C THR A 109 -20.58 4.80 -1.63
N LYS A 110 -19.27 4.89 -1.37
CA LYS A 110 -18.58 4.32 -0.22
C LYS A 110 -18.70 2.80 -0.10
N ASP A 111 -19.22 2.07 -1.08
CA ASP A 111 -19.35 0.61 -1.02
C ASP A 111 -17.99 -0.12 -0.91
N SER A 112 -16.87 0.51 -1.31
CA SER A 112 -15.54 -0.07 -1.15
C SER A 112 -15.15 -0.38 0.30
N CYS A 113 -15.70 0.34 1.28
CA CYS A 113 -15.51 0.06 2.71
C CYS A 113 -16.20 -1.20 3.21
N CYS A 114 -17.08 -1.80 2.41
CA CYS A 114 -18.23 -2.52 2.95
C CYS A 114 -18.59 -3.78 2.16
N THR A 115 -17.80 -4.13 1.15
CA THR A 115 -18.02 -5.30 0.29
C THR A 115 -17.08 -6.47 0.57
N ARG A 116 -15.88 -6.28 1.15
CA ARG A 116 -14.95 -7.39 1.44
C ARG A 116 -15.27 -8.14 2.72
N SER A 117 -15.98 -7.51 3.66
CA SER A 117 -16.42 -8.13 4.90
C SER A 117 -17.87 -7.79 5.24
N SER A 118 -18.62 -8.79 5.71
CA SER A 118 -19.98 -8.60 6.24
C SER A 118 -20.00 -8.01 7.66
N THR A 119 -18.83 -7.79 8.28
CA THR A 119 -18.70 -7.30 9.66
C THR A 119 -18.15 -5.87 9.73
N TYR A 120 -18.37 -5.07 8.69
CA TYR A 120 -18.00 -3.65 8.71
C TYR A 120 -18.84 -2.87 9.73
N ASN A 121 -18.31 -1.74 10.17
CA ASN A 121 -18.94 -0.84 11.12
C ASN A 121 -18.86 0.63 10.65
N ASP A 122 -19.41 1.55 11.44
CA ASP A 122 -19.48 2.97 11.12
C ASP A 122 -18.09 3.63 10.96
N TYR A 123 -17.04 3.07 11.57
CA TYR A 123 -15.68 3.52 11.32
C TYR A 123 -15.27 3.22 9.88
N ASP A 124 -15.45 1.98 9.41
CA ASP A 124 -15.07 1.57 8.05
C ASP A 124 -15.75 2.46 6.98
N VAL A 125 -17.04 2.79 7.18
CA VAL A 125 -17.83 3.67 6.29
C VAL A 125 -17.26 5.10 6.19
N ASN A 126 -16.59 5.55 7.24
CA ASN A 126 -16.07 6.91 7.35
C ASN A 126 -14.55 6.95 7.42
N ALA A 127 -13.85 5.85 7.12
CA ALA A 127 -12.42 5.71 7.32
C ALA A 127 -11.61 6.80 6.59
N GLU A 128 -11.88 7.02 5.30
CA GLU A 128 -11.27 8.11 4.52
C GLU A 128 -11.50 9.51 5.14
N ASP A 129 -12.73 9.80 5.58
CA ASP A 129 -13.05 11.07 6.25
C ASP A 129 -12.29 11.21 7.59
N VAL A 130 -12.15 10.12 8.33
CA VAL A 130 -11.40 10.06 9.59
C VAL A 130 -9.91 10.29 9.34
N VAL A 131 -9.29 9.58 8.39
CA VAL A 131 -7.87 9.74 8.07
C VAL A 131 -7.57 11.14 7.55
N ALA A 132 -8.42 11.70 6.68
CA ALA A 132 -8.30 13.09 6.23
C ALA A 132 -8.32 14.08 7.41
N ASN A 133 -9.18 13.84 8.40
CA ASN A 133 -9.23 14.66 9.61
C ASN A 133 -7.98 14.51 10.49
N LEU A 134 -7.48 13.28 10.68
CA LEU A 134 -6.24 13.01 11.42
C LEU A 134 -5.04 13.72 10.77
N MET A 135 -4.92 13.64 9.44
CA MET A 135 -3.89 14.37 8.69
C MET A 135 -4.01 15.88 8.92
N ASN A 136 -5.21 16.44 8.85
CA ASN A 136 -5.42 17.86 9.09
C ASN A 136 -5.03 18.30 10.52
N GLN A 137 -5.34 17.49 11.53
CA GLN A 137 -4.93 17.75 12.91
C GLN A 137 -3.40 17.66 13.06
N GLN A 138 -2.80 16.57 12.55
CA GLN A 138 -1.37 16.32 12.68
C GLN A 138 -0.52 17.34 11.92
N ALA A 139 -0.99 17.85 10.78
CA ALA A 139 -0.29 18.89 10.02
C ALA A 139 -0.06 20.18 10.84
N SER A 140 -0.97 20.49 11.78
CA SER A 140 -0.81 21.61 12.71
C SER A 140 0.01 21.25 13.96
N ALA A 141 0.12 19.97 14.31
CA ALA A 141 0.80 19.51 15.53
C ALA A 141 2.26 19.09 15.28
N ALA A 142 2.62 18.76 14.04
CA ALA A 142 3.96 18.33 13.65
C ALA A 142 5.01 19.41 13.90
N SER A 143 6.27 18.99 14.06
CA SER A 143 7.42 19.90 14.30
C SER A 143 7.63 20.88 13.14
N ALA A 144 7.26 20.45 11.93
CA ALA A 144 7.18 21.27 10.73
C ALA A 144 5.93 20.87 9.95
N ALA A 145 5.25 21.86 9.37
CA ALA A 145 4.12 21.59 8.47
C ALA A 145 4.60 20.75 7.27
N PRO A 146 3.83 19.74 6.82
CA PRO A 146 4.26 18.88 5.73
C PRO A 146 4.37 19.69 4.43
N LYS A 147 5.44 19.46 3.66
CA LYS A 147 5.64 20.11 2.35
C LYS A 147 5.01 19.34 1.20
N CYS A 148 4.67 18.08 1.43
CA CYS A 148 3.91 17.25 0.50
C CYS A 148 3.26 16.07 1.24
N ILE A 149 2.33 15.41 0.55
CA ILE A 149 1.70 14.15 0.91
C ILE A 149 2.07 13.14 -0.18
N LEU A 150 2.71 12.03 0.17
CA LEU A 150 2.98 10.93 -0.75
C LEU A 150 1.71 10.07 -0.82
N SER A 151 1.15 9.90 -2.01
CA SER A 151 0.12 8.90 -2.25
C SER A 151 0.77 7.65 -2.83
N HIS A 152 0.54 6.50 -2.19
CA HIS A 152 1.05 5.20 -2.61
C HIS A 152 0.16 4.50 -3.65
N GLY A 153 -0.79 5.19 -4.27
CA GLY A 153 -1.69 4.60 -5.26
C GLY A 153 -2.92 3.93 -4.66
N ASP A 154 -3.70 3.31 -5.55
CA ASP A 154 -5.12 3.01 -5.34
C ASP A 154 -5.88 4.25 -4.88
N ASN A 155 -5.66 5.31 -5.66
CA ASN A 155 -6.23 6.62 -5.45
C ASN A 155 -7.74 6.62 -5.65
N PHE A 156 -8.28 5.69 -6.45
CA PHE A 156 -9.70 5.63 -6.77
C PHE A 156 -10.22 4.19 -6.91
N TYR A 157 -10.80 3.65 -5.83
CA TYR A 157 -11.50 2.36 -5.87
C TYR A 157 -12.82 2.44 -6.66
N TRP A 158 -13.27 1.38 -7.35
CA TRP A 158 -12.60 0.09 -7.60
C TRP A 158 -11.90 0.04 -8.96
N THR A 159 -12.28 0.91 -9.90
CA THR A 159 -11.85 0.82 -11.30
C THR A 159 -11.17 2.10 -11.79
N GLY A 160 -10.70 2.93 -10.85
CA GLY A 160 -10.01 4.17 -11.16
C GLY A 160 -10.99 5.23 -11.65
N ILE A 161 -10.57 5.94 -12.70
CA ILE A 161 -11.40 6.88 -13.45
C ILE A 161 -11.86 6.16 -14.71
N ASN A 162 -13.16 6.19 -15.04
CA ASN A 162 -13.70 5.43 -16.17
C ASN A 162 -13.83 6.26 -17.44
N SER A 163 -13.87 7.59 -17.34
CA SER A 163 -13.94 8.45 -18.52
C SER A 163 -13.43 9.84 -18.19
N ASP A 164 -13.05 10.60 -19.23
CA ASP A 164 -12.69 12.02 -19.08
C ASP A 164 -13.88 12.82 -18.51
N ASP A 165 -15.11 12.52 -18.95
CA ASP A 165 -16.34 13.16 -18.46
C ASP A 165 -16.58 12.86 -16.96
N GLY A 166 -16.26 11.65 -16.49
CA GLY A 166 -16.41 11.23 -15.10
C GLY A 166 -15.30 11.72 -14.17
N ARG A 167 -14.11 12.03 -14.72
CA ARG A 167 -12.88 12.38 -14.00
C ARG A 167 -13.11 13.42 -12.91
N ASP A 168 -13.61 14.60 -13.28
CA ASP A 168 -13.70 15.74 -12.34
C ASP A 168 -14.69 15.45 -11.20
N SER A 169 -15.77 14.70 -11.49
CA SER A 169 -16.74 14.30 -10.46
C SER A 169 -16.14 13.31 -9.46
N ARG A 170 -15.27 12.41 -9.94
CA ARG A 170 -14.55 11.43 -9.12
C ARG A 170 -13.59 12.14 -8.17
N PHE A 171 -12.72 13.00 -8.70
CA PHE A 171 -11.81 13.83 -7.90
C PHE A 171 -12.55 14.71 -6.89
N THR A 172 -13.63 15.37 -7.32
CA THR A 172 -14.40 16.23 -6.41
C THR A 172 -14.93 15.46 -5.20
N THR A 173 -15.45 14.25 -5.44
CA THR A 173 -16.16 13.49 -4.40
C THR A 173 -15.22 12.83 -3.41
N THR A 174 -14.12 12.24 -3.86
CA THR A 174 -13.28 11.37 -3.03
C THR A 174 -11.86 11.87 -2.85
N PHE A 175 -11.51 13.00 -3.45
CA PHE A 175 -10.25 13.68 -3.15
C PHE A 175 -10.50 15.08 -2.59
N GLU A 176 -11.07 15.98 -3.41
CA GLU A 176 -11.18 17.39 -3.02
C GLU A 176 -12.13 17.61 -1.85
N GLY A 177 -13.29 16.94 -1.85
CA GLY A 177 -14.27 17.03 -0.75
C GLY A 177 -13.86 16.27 0.52
N LYS A 178 -12.76 15.51 0.49
CA LYS A 178 -12.25 14.74 1.63
C LYS A 178 -11.09 15.46 2.30
N TYR A 179 -10.10 15.82 1.51
CA TYR A 179 -8.86 16.44 1.99
C TYR A 179 -8.92 17.97 1.91
N GLU A 180 -10.01 18.55 2.45
CA GLU A 180 -10.29 20.00 2.42
C GLU A 180 -9.93 20.76 3.70
N GLY A 181 -9.34 20.07 4.69
CA GLY A 181 -8.96 20.69 5.97
C GLY A 181 -7.92 21.81 5.81
N ASP A 182 -8.09 22.90 6.56
CA ASP A 182 -7.29 24.14 6.41
C ASP A 182 -5.76 23.93 6.45
N ASN A 183 -5.27 22.93 7.17
CA ASN A 183 -3.84 22.65 7.32
C ASN A 183 -3.27 21.76 6.21
N ILE A 184 -4.12 21.11 5.39
CA ILE A 184 -3.71 20.17 4.33
C ILE A 184 -4.25 20.54 2.95
N LYS A 185 -5.21 21.48 2.87
CA LYS A 185 -5.94 21.82 1.66
C LYS A 185 -5.05 22.24 0.50
N SER A 186 -3.96 22.95 0.76
CA SER A 186 -3.02 23.44 -0.27
C SER A 186 -1.74 22.59 -0.41
N ILE A 187 -1.61 21.51 0.37
CA ILE A 187 -0.39 20.70 0.36
C ILE A 187 -0.35 19.84 -0.91
N PRO A 188 0.75 19.85 -1.68
CA PRO A 188 0.94 18.99 -2.85
C PRO A 188 0.85 17.50 -2.51
N TRP A 189 0.05 16.77 -3.28
CA TRP A 189 -0.04 15.32 -3.30
C TRP A 189 0.85 14.77 -4.41
N VAL A 190 1.83 13.96 -4.04
CA VAL A 190 2.81 13.34 -4.93
C VAL A 190 2.40 11.89 -5.11
N ASN A 191 1.81 11.57 -6.27
CA ASN A 191 1.06 10.34 -6.46
C ASN A 191 1.79 9.32 -7.32
N VAL A 192 1.63 8.04 -6.97
CA VAL A 192 1.76 6.91 -7.91
C VAL A 192 0.38 6.28 -8.14
N LEU A 193 0.28 5.35 -9.08
CA LEU A 193 -0.93 4.60 -9.36
C LEU A 193 -0.81 3.16 -8.85
N GLY A 194 -1.93 2.62 -8.39
CA GLY A 194 -2.09 1.21 -8.02
C GLY A 194 -2.92 0.41 -9.03
N ASN A 195 -3.19 -0.87 -8.74
CA ASN A 195 -3.97 -1.72 -9.65
C ASN A 195 -5.39 -1.20 -9.89
N HIS A 196 -6.06 -0.67 -8.86
CA HIS A 196 -7.43 -0.17 -9.00
C HIS A 196 -7.50 1.08 -9.87
N ASP A 197 -6.46 1.92 -9.83
CA ASP A 197 -6.35 3.10 -10.70
C ASP A 197 -6.34 2.73 -12.19
N TYR A 198 -5.77 1.58 -12.54
CA TYR A 198 -5.75 1.03 -13.89
C TYR A 198 -6.96 0.13 -14.20
N GLY A 199 -7.95 0.03 -13.32
CA GLY A 199 -9.18 -0.73 -13.55
C GLY A 199 -9.19 -2.17 -13.01
N GLY A 200 -8.23 -2.56 -12.17
CA GLY A 200 -7.98 -3.94 -11.72
C GLY A 200 -9.11 -4.70 -11.00
N ALA A 201 -10.31 -4.11 -10.87
CA ALA A 201 -11.51 -4.73 -10.33
C ALA A 201 -12.62 -5.01 -11.37
N ASP A 202 -12.43 -4.68 -12.64
CA ASP A 202 -13.40 -4.90 -13.72
C ASP A 202 -12.68 -4.85 -15.09
N TYR A 203 -13.42 -4.62 -16.17
CA TYR A 203 -12.86 -4.26 -17.46
C TYR A 203 -12.16 -2.89 -17.41
N ILE A 204 -11.07 -2.77 -18.17
CA ILE A 204 -10.27 -1.52 -18.24
C ILE A 204 -10.87 -0.53 -19.24
N CYS A 205 -11.33 -1.02 -20.39
CA CYS A 205 -11.93 -0.16 -21.42
C CYS A 205 -13.28 0.40 -20.96
N SER A 206 -13.72 1.46 -21.62
CA SER A 206 -14.90 2.21 -21.20
C SER A 206 -15.95 2.34 -22.30
N LYS A 207 -17.21 2.40 -21.90
CA LYS A 207 -18.36 2.76 -22.74
C LYS A 207 -19.16 3.87 -22.05
N GLY A 208 -18.87 5.11 -22.41
CA GLY A 208 -19.24 6.25 -21.59
C GLY A 208 -18.49 6.16 -20.25
N ASP A 209 -19.18 6.39 -19.15
CA ASP A 209 -18.58 6.32 -17.80
C ASP A 209 -18.64 4.92 -17.15
N ASN A 210 -19.10 3.91 -17.90
CA ASN A 210 -19.11 2.52 -17.44
C ASN A 210 -17.93 1.75 -18.02
N THR A 211 -17.45 0.76 -17.28
CA THR A 211 -16.49 -0.24 -17.77
C THR A 211 -17.09 -1.10 -18.89
N ALA A 212 -16.25 -1.59 -19.79
CA ALA A 212 -16.62 -2.43 -20.91
C ALA A 212 -15.44 -3.28 -21.39
N ALA A 213 -15.70 -4.47 -21.90
CA ALA A 213 -14.66 -5.29 -22.50
C ALA A 213 -13.94 -4.57 -23.65
N CYS A 214 -12.61 -4.66 -23.67
CA CYS A 214 -11.79 -4.15 -24.75
C CYS A 214 -12.01 -4.95 -26.05
N SER A 215 -11.94 -4.27 -27.21
CA SER A 215 -12.17 -4.91 -28.50
C SER A 215 -10.96 -5.70 -29.02
N ASP A 216 -9.75 -5.25 -28.67
CA ASP A 216 -8.48 -5.78 -29.17
C ASP A 216 -7.29 -5.24 -28.35
N SER A 217 -6.08 -5.68 -28.71
CA SER A 217 -4.82 -5.31 -28.08
C SER A 217 -4.49 -3.81 -28.15
N LYS A 218 -4.96 -3.08 -29.17
CA LYS A 218 -4.75 -1.62 -29.23
C LYS A 218 -5.70 -0.91 -28.27
N ALA A 219 -6.94 -1.37 -28.18
CA ALA A 219 -7.94 -0.80 -27.28
C ALA A 219 -7.52 -0.96 -25.81
N ILE A 220 -6.98 -2.11 -25.40
CA ILE A 220 -6.55 -2.30 -24.01
C ILE A 220 -5.34 -1.43 -23.64
N VAL A 221 -4.36 -1.28 -24.55
CA VAL A 221 -3.20 -0.41 -24.32
C VAL A 221 -3.63 1.06 -24.26
N ALA A 222 -4.48 1.49 -25.20
CA ALA A 222 -5.04 2.85 -25.18
C ALA A 222 -5.82 3.11 -23.88
N ALA A 223 -6.58 2.13 -23.38
CA ALA A 223 -7.31 2.27 -22.14
C ALA A 223 -6.38 2.41 -20.92
N LEU A 224 -5.26 1.67 -20.87
CA LEU A 224 -4.25 1.87 -19.81
C LEU A 224 -3.66 3.30 -19.85
N GLU A 225 -3.33 3.79 -21.04
CA GLU A 225 -2.83 5.15 -21.25
C GLU A 225 -3.88 6.20 -20.85
N ASP A 226 -5.15 5.97 -21.19
CA ASP A 226 -6.26 6.83 -20.80
C ASP A 226 -6.42 6.88 -19.28
N LYS A 227 -6.39 5.73 -18.58
CA LYS A 227 -6.47 5.63 -17.10
C LYS A 227 -5.39 6.48 -16.42
N PHE A 228 -4.15 6.42 -16.92
CA PHE A 228 -3.07 7.27 -16.44
C PHE A 228 -3.33 8.74 -16.77
N SER A 229 -3.70 9.06 -18.02
CA SER A 229 -3.91 10.43 -18.49
C SER A 229 -5.00 11.17 -17.72
N TRP A 230 -6.07 10.47 -17.34
CA TRP A 230 -7.16 11.06 -16.56
C TRP A 230 -6.72 11.45 -15.15
N GLN A 231 -5.64 10.87 -14.61
CA GLN A 231 -5.08 11.34 -13.33
C GLN A 231 -3.98 12.38 -13.55
N SER A 232 -3.08 12.18 -14.51
CA SER A 232 -1.90 13.05 -14.69
C SER A 232 -2.23 14.42 -15.29
N THR A 233 -3.35 14.53 -16.00
CA THR A 233 -3.83 15.80 -16.58
C THR A 233 -4.83 16.54 -15.70
N TYR A 234 -5.24 15.95 -14.57
CA TYR A 234 -6.15 16.60 -13.64
C TYR A 234 -5.51 17.86 -13.05
N THR A 235 -6.28 18.95 -12.98
CA THR A 235 -5.87 20.19 -12.33
C THR A 235 -6.72 20.40 -11.08
N SER A 236 -6.11 20.25 -9.91
CA SER A 236 -6.81 20.48 -8.66
C SER A 236 -7.23 21.96 -8.53
N PRO A 237 -8.47 22.26 -8.10
CA PRO A 237 -8.89 23.63 -7.79
C PRO A 237 -8.18 24.21 -6.56
N ASN A 238 -7.47 23.38 -5.78
CA ASN A 238 -6.73 23.77 -4.59
C ASN A 238 -5.24 23.84 -4.92
N ASP A 239 -4.79 24.98 -5.45
CA ASP A 239 -3.39 25.27 -5.80
C ASP A 239 -2.72 24.28 -6.78
N ASN A 240 -3.53 23.60 -7.61
CA ASN A 240 -3.07 22.52 -8.48
C ASN A 240 -2.22 21.47 -7.73
N ARG A 241 -2.69 21.09 -6.53
CA ARG A 241 -1.95 20.20 -5.63
C ARG A 241 -1.86 18.75 -6.07
N TRP A 242 -2.47 18.32 -7.17
CA TRP A 242 -2.37 16.94 -7.65
C TRP A 242 -1.13 16.78 -8.55
N ILE A 243 -0.09 16.11 -8.06
CA ILE A 243 1.18 15.91 -8.76
C ILE A 243 1.28 14.44 -9.18
N LEU A 244 1.18 14.20 -10.48
CA LEU A 244 1.47 12.93 -11.14
C LEU A 244 2.06 13.27 -12.51
N LYS A 245 3.40 13.34 -12.60
CA LYS A 245 4.08 13.92 -13.77
C LYS A 245 4.32 12.92 -14.88
N ASP A 246 4.60 11.68 -14.51
CA ASP A 246 4.93 10.56 -15.39
C ASP A 246 4.84 9.26 -14.57
N HIS A 247 5.07 8.10 -15.19
CA HIS A 247 5.18 6.80 -14.51
C HIS A 247 6.40 6.73 -13.58
N PHE A 248 7.47 7.44 -13.93
CA PHE A 248 8.59 7.72 -13.04
C PHE A 248 8.85 9.22 -12.96
N TYR A 249 9.00 9.75 -11.76
CA TYR A 249 9.49 11.12 -11.59
C TYR A 249 10.05 11.37 -10.19
N VAL A 250 10.97 12.33 -10.11
CA VAL A 250 11.50 12.82 -8.84
C VAL A 250 10.74 14.07 -8.39
N TYR A 251 10.35 14.10 -7.14
CA TYR A 251 9.81 15.28 -6.47
C TYR A 251 10.66 15.62 -5.25
N SER A 252 11.23 16.83 -5.24
CA SER A 252 12.15 17.27 -4.18
C SER A 252 11.48 18.28 -3.25
N ILE A 253 11.66 18.10 -1.95
CA ILE A 253 11.31 19.08 -0.93
C ILE A 253 12.56 19.46 -0.13
N GLU A 254 12.62 20.72 0.31
CA GLU A 254 13.77 21.26 1.02
C GLU A 254 13.32 22.26 2.06
N ASP A 255 13.91 22.21 3.25
CA ASP A 255 13.93 23.33 4.18
C ASP A 255 15.16 24.21 3.91
N LYS A 256 14.94 25.38 3.32
CA LYS A 256 16.03 26.27 2.87
C LYS A 256 16.88 26.83 4.01
N ASP A 257 16.33 26.91 5.22
CA ASP A 257 17.02 27.48 6.37
C ASP A 257 18.04 26.50 6.95
N SER A 258 17.69 25.21 7.02
CA SER A 258 18.62 24.15 7.44
C SER A 258 19.40 23.50 6.29
N GLY A 259 18.92 23.60 5.05
CA GLY A 259 19.45 22.89 3.89
C GLY A 259 19.08 21.40 3.85
N VAL A 260 18.29 20.90 4.82
CA VAL A 260 17.79 19.53 4.82
C VAL A 260 16.84 19.36 3.64
N SER A 261 17.04 18.30 2.86
CA SER A 261 16.26 18.00 1.66
C SER A 261 15.87 16.53 1.57
N ILE A 262 14.75 16.26 0.91
CA ILE A 262 14.27 14.92 0.58
C ILE A 262 14.01 14.87 -0.92
N ASP A 263 14.65 13.92 -1.61
CA ASP A 263 14.25 13.48 -2.94
C ASP A 263 13.31 12.29 -2.82
N ILE A 264 12.12 12.43 -3.41
CA ILE A 264 11.09 11.38 -3.46
C ILE A 264 11.07 10.83 -4.88
N PHE A 265 11.47 9.57 -5.03
CA PHE A 265 11.49 8.84 -6.29
C PHE A 265 10.17 8.07 -6.43
N ASN A 266 9.29 8.56 -7.30
CA ASN A 266 7.98 7.96 -7.55
C ASN A 266 8.14 6.95 -8.68
N VAL A 267 7.79 5.68 -8.44
CA VAL A 267 8.04 4.59 -9.38
C VAL A 267 6.76 3.83 -9.73
N ASP A 268 6.60 3.49 -11.00
CA ASP A 268 5.62 2.51 -11.43
C ASP A 268 6.13 1.09 -11.11
N SER A 269 5.25 0.28 -10.55
CA SER A 269 5.52 -1.08 -10.09
C SER A 269 4.43 -2.05 -10.54
N GLY A 270 3.72 -1.69 -11.62
CA GLY A 270 2.60 -2.47 -12.16
C GLY A 270 2.99 -3.87 -12.69
N ASP A 271 4.28 -4.21 -12.73
CA ASP A 271 4.77 -5.55 -13.03
C ASP A 271 4.94 -6.47 -11.80
N ALA A 272 4.43 -6.07 -10.62
CA ALA A 272 4.42 -6.92 -9.44
C ALA A 272 3.71 -8.26 -9.70
N SER A 273 4.16 -9.31 -9.00
CA SER A 273 3.72 -10.69 -9.21
C SER A 273 2.34 -10.99 -8.62
N THR A 274 1.84 -10.12 -7.74
CA THR A 274 0.50 -10.22 -7.12
C THR A 274 -0.35 -9.02 -7.51
N HIS A 275 -1.58 -9.27 -7.97
CA HIS A 275 -2.64 -8.25 -8.22
C HIS A 275 -2.34 -7.13 -9.24
N ALA A 276 -1.11 -6.99 -9.74
CA ALA A 276 -0.74 -5.98 -10.70
C ALA A 276 -1.15 -6.37 -12.14
N ALA A 277 -0.23 -6.34 -13.11
CA ALA A 277 -0.50 -6.65 -14.51
C ALA A 277 -1.28 -7.96 -14.71
N GLN A 278 -1.04 -9.01 -13.91
CA GLN A 278 -1.77 -10.27 -14.01
C GLN A 278 -3.28 -10.08 -13.80
N GLN A 279 -3.71 -9.37 -12.76
CA GLN A 279 -5.13 -9.18 -12.45
C GLN A 279 -5.74 -8.13 -13.37
N THR A 280 -5.07 -6.98 -13.49
CA THR A 280 -5.52 -5.86 -14.32
C THR A 280 -5.70 -6.30 -15.76
N CYS A 281 -4.69 -6.92 -16.38
CA CYS A 281 -4.80 -7.34 -17.77
C CYS A 281 -5.83 -8.45 -17.97
N CYS A 282 -5.93 -9.44 -17.07
CA CYS A 282 -6.94 -10.49 -17.21
C CYS A 282 -8.37 -9.97 -17.16
N GLN A 283 -8.67 -8.92 -16.38
CA GLN A 283 -10.03 -8.36 -16.23
C GLN A 283 -11.05 -9.41 -15.75
N CYS A 284 -10.61 -10.33 -14.88
CA CYS A 284 -11.42 -11.50 -14.53
C CYS A 284 -12.76 -11.12 -13.92
N TYR A 285 -12.80 -10.13 -13.05
CA TYR A 285 -14.05 -9.67 -12.42
C TYR A 285 -15.09 -9.23 -13.45
N GLY A 286 -14.67 -8.54 -14.49
CA GLY A 286 -15.55 -8.15 -15.59
C GLY A 286 -16.09 -9.37 -16.33
N TYR A 287 -15.23 -10.31 -16.70
CA TYR A 287 -15.63 -11.54 -17.40
C TYR A 287 -16.43 -12.52 -16.53
N ALA A 288 -16.26 -12.46 -15.21
CA ALA A 288 -16.95 -13.28 -14.22
C ALA A 288 -18.26 -12.63 -13.71
N GLU A 289 -18.68 -11.50 -14.26
CA GLU A 289 -19.86 -10.73 -13.81
C GLU A 289 -19.82 -10.43 -12.29
N GLY A 290 -18.63 -10.18 -11.75
CA GLY A 290 -18.40 -9.89 -10.33
C GLY A 290 -18.32 -11.13 -9.42
N ASP A 291 -18.21 -12.35 -9.94
CA ASP A 291 -17.97 -13.55 -9.12
C ASP A 291 -16.48 -13.79 -8.86
N ASP A 292 -15.96 -13.13 -7.83
CA ASP A 292 -14.58 -13.22 -7.34
C ASP A 292 -14.10 -14.66 -7.10
N LYS A 293 -15.00 -15.59 -6.74
CA LYS A 293 -14.63 -16.97 -6.42
C LYS A 293 -14.09 -17.71 -7.63
N THR A 294 -14.49 -17.29 -8.83
CA THR A 294 -14.04 -17.89 -10.08
C THR A 294 -12.67 -17.37 -10.52
N CYS A 295 -12.23 -16.23 -9.99
CA CYS A 295 -10.99 -15.55 -10.41
C CYS A 295 -9.71 -16.06 -9.75
N LYS A 296 -9.81 -16.91 -8.71
CA LYS A 296 -8.66 -17.32 -7.89
C LYS A 296 -7.50 -17.99 -8.65
N ASN A 297 -7.78 -18.64 -9.79
CA ASN A 297 -6.77 -19.35 -10.59
C ASN A 297 -6.86 -19.01 -12.07
N VAL A 298 -7.41 -17.83 -12.40
CA VAL A 298 -7.53 -17.39 -13.80
C VAL A 298 -6.18 -16.89 -14.28
N ALA A 299 -5.76 -17.37 -15.44
CA ALA A 299 -4.47 -17.07 -16.05
C ALA A 299 -4.63 -16.76 -17.54
N ARG A 300 -3.53 -16.25 -18.12
CA ARG A 300 -3.40 -15.98 -19.56
C ARG A 300 -3.93 -17.13 -20.40
N GLY A 301 -4.92 -16.84 -21.27
CA GLY A 301 -5.54 -17.81 -22.18
C GLY A 301 -6.82 -18.46 -21.66
N ASP A 302 -7.17 -18.27 -20.38
CA ASP A 302 -8.49 -18.65 -19.87
C ASP A 302 -9.58 -17.73 -20.42
N LYS A 303 -10.80 -18.25 -20.59
CA LYS A 303 -11.95 -17.45 -21.07
C LYS A 303 -12.31 -16.26 -20.17
N LEU A 304 -11.94 -16.35 -18.89
CA LEU A 304 -12.13 -15.26 -17.93
C LEU A 304 -10.93 -14.29 -17.89
N CYS A 305 -9.89 -14.52 -18.69
CA CYS A 305 -8.73 -13.65 -18.81
C CYS A 305 -8.68 -13.09 -20.24
N CYS A 306 -8.99 -11.80 -20.42
CA CYS A 306 -9.09 -11.18 -21.75
C CYS A 306 -10.04 -11.93 -22.71
N GLY A 307 -11.06 -12.63 -22.22
CA GLY A 307 -11.94 -13.45 -23.07
C GLY A 307 -11.24 -14.68 -23.67
N GLY A 308 -10.05 -15.03 -23.21
CA GLY A 308 -9.16 -16.04 -23.81
C GLY A 308 -8.19 -15.49 -24.86
N ASP A 309 -8.19 -14.17 -25.11
CA ASP A 309 -7.29 -13.53 -26.04
C ASP A 309 -5.91 -13.31 -25.40
N THR A 310 -4.94 -14.11 -25.84
CA THR A 310 -3.57 -14.02 -25.33
C THR A 310 -2.81 -12.82 -25.88
N GLU A 311 -3.12 -12.35 -27.09
CA GLU A 311 -2.43 -11.19 -27.68
C GLU A 311 -2.86 -9.90 -26.98
N MET A 312 -4.14 -9.78 -26.62
CA MET A 312 -4.64 -8.68 -25.80
C MET A 312 -4.05 -8.69 -24.39
N PHE A 313 -3.97 -9.86 -23.75
CA PHE A 313 -3.31 -9.99 -22.43
C PHE A 313 -1.84 -9.57 -22.51
N ASP A 314 -1.09 -10.10 -23.47
CA ASP A 314 0.34 -9.81 -23.64
C ASP A 314 0.60 -8.34 -23.89
N ALA A 315 -0.18 -7.69 -24.77
CA ALA A 315 -0.03 -6.26 -25.04
C ALA A 315 -0.21 -5.38 -23.79
N CYS A 316 -1.17 -5.74 -22.92
CA CYS A 316 -1.36 -5.07 -21.65
C CYS A 316 -0.20 -5.32 -20.67
N PHE A 317 0.23 -6.58 -20.55
CA PHE A 317 1.31 -6.97 -19.64
C PHE A 317 2.66 -6.35 -20.06
N ASP A 318 2.94 -6.34 -21.36
CA ASP A 318 4.13 -5.72 -21.94
C ASP A 318 4.17 -4.22 -21.63
N LYS A 319 3.02 -3.53 -21.60
CA LYS A 319 2.97 -2.10 -21.27
C LYS A 319 3.31 -1.82 -19.81
N PHE A 320 2.80 -2.61 -18.87
CA PHE A 320 3.22 -2.53 -17.46
C PHE A 320 4.71 -2.85 -17.29
N THR A 321 5.21 -3.85 -18.02
CA THR A 321 6.63 -4.21 -18.00
C THR A 321 7.50 -3.07 -18.53
N GLU A 322 7.10 -2.42 -19.62
CA GLU A 322 7.76 -1.24 -20.20
C GLU A 322 7.89 -0.12 -19.16
N TRP A 323 6.78 0.26 -18.52
CA TRP A 323 6.76 1.33 -17.51
C TRP A 323 7.58 0.99 -16.26
N SER A 324 7.51 -0.27 -15.80
CA SER A 324 8.23 -0.70 -14.61
C SER A 324 9.75 -0.85 -14.88
N ASP A 325 10.15 -1.33 -16.06
CA ASP A 325 11.56 -1.39 -16.48
C ASP A 325 12.15 0.01 -16.64
N ASP A 326 11.41 0.94 -17.23
CA ASP A 326 11.84 2.33 -17.34
C ASP A 326 11.94 3.00 -15.95
N SER A 327 10.97 2.77 -15.06
CA SER A 327 11.02 3.26 -13.67
C SER A 327 12.25 2.76 -12.91
N ARG A 328 12.58 1.47 -13.03
CA ARG A 328 13.81 0.88 -12.45
C ARG A 328 15.07 1.53 -13.00
N LYS A 329 15.14 1.69 -14.32
CA LYS A 329 16.28 2.31 -15.00
C LYS A 329 16.48 3.77 -14.57
N GLN A 330 15.40 4.54 -14.52
CA GLN A 330 15.45 5.94 -14.11
C GLN A 330 15.77 6.07 -12.61
N LEU A 331 15.18 5.22 -11.74
CA LEU A 331 15.51 5.18 -10.31
C LEU A 331 17.00 5.01 -10.08
N ALA A 332 17.62 4.01 -10.74
CA ALA A 332 19.05 3.77 -10.61
C ALA A 332 19.90 4.99 -11.03
N ALA A 333 19.50 5.69 -12.09
CA ALA A 333 20.20 6.87 -12.58
C ALA A 333 20.03 8.09 -11.66
N GLU A 334 18.80 8.38 -11.24
CA GLU A 334 18.48 9.57 -10.45
C GLU A 334 18.93 9.45 -8.99
N VAL A 335 18.85 8.25 -8.39
CA VAL A 335 19.37 8.03 -7.03
C VAL A 335 20.89 8.21 -6.98
N ALA A 336 21.60 7.76 -8.01
CA ALA A 336 23.05 7.93 -8.12
C ALA A 336 23.45 9.41 -8.33
N SER A 337 22.58 10.21 -8.96
CA SER A 337 22.82 11.64 -9.20
C SER A 337 22.40 12.53 -8.00
N SER A 338 21.46 12.05 -7.20
CA SER A 338 20.87 12.77 -6.08
C SER A 338 21.87 13.12 -4.98
N LYS A 339 21.79 14.38 -4.55
CA LYS A 339 22.56 14.97 -3.44
C LYS A 339 21.67 15.36 -2.26
N ALA A 340 20.39 14.97 -2.29
CA ALA A 340 19.48 15.26 -1.20
C ALA A 340 19.97 14.57 0.09
N THR A 341 19.62 15.16 1.24
CA THR A 341 19.91 14.57 2.55
C THR A 341 19.26 13.20 2.65
N TRP A 342 17.96 13.11 2.31
CA TRP A 342 17.18 11.89 2.37
C TRP A 342 16.69 11.48 0.99
N LYS A 343 16.64 10.17 0.76
CA LYS A 343 16.18 9.55 -0.48
C LYS A 343 15.08 8.55 -0.14
N ILE A 344 13.86 8.83 -0.59
CA ILE A 344 12.67 8.04 -0.31
C ILE A 344 12.09 7.52 -1.62
N VAL A 345 11.80 6.22 -1.70
CA VAL A 345 11.05 5.64 -2.82
C VAL A 345 9.57 5.60 -2.44
N ASN A 346 8.72 6.12 -3.33
CA ASN A 346 7.27 6.03 -3.28
C ASN A 346 6.80 5.05 -4.36
N SER A 347 6.10 4.00 -3.96
CA SER A 347 5.64 2.92 -4.84
C SER A 347 4.25 2.46 -4.41
N HIS A 348 3.54 1.73 -5.27
CA HIS A 348 2.32 1.05 -4.84
C HIS A 348 2.63 -0.32 -4.23
N TYR A 349 3.61 -1.06 -4.77
CA TYR A 349 3.94 -2.39 -4.32
C TYR A 349 5.27 -2.44 -3.54
N SER A 350 5.28 -3.13 -2.41
CA SER A 350 6.49 -3.62 -1.74
C SER A 350 7.34 -4.53 -2.66
N PRO A 351 8.66 -4.30 -2.75
CA PRO A 351 9.56 -5.05 -3.62
C PRO A 351 9.81 -6.47 -3.15
N TYR A 352 9.57 -6.79 -1.88
CA TYR A 352 9.77 -8.14 -1.34
C TYR A 352 8.43 -8.88 -1.09
N ALA A 353 7.34 -8.17 -0.79
CA ALA A 353 6.07 -8.80 -0.44
C ALA A 353 5.21 -9.13 -1.67
N HIS A 354 5.30 -8.33 -2.74
CA HIS A 354 4.41 -8.43 -3.90
C HIS A 354 5.10 -8.93 -5.18
N TYR A 355 6.41 -9.16 -5.13
CA TYR A 355 7.17 -9.74 -6.22
C TYR A 355 7.59 -11.17 -5.87
N ASP A 356 7.76 -12.00 -6.89
CA ASP A 356 8.55 -13.21 -6.75
C ASP A 356 10.03 -12.90 -6.50
N GLU A 357 10.82 -13.92 -6.17
CA GLU A 357 12.25 -13.75 -5.87
C GLU A 357 13.03 -13.08 -7.02
N THR A 358 12.63 -13.30 -8.28
CA THR A 358 13.30 -12.69 -9.44
C THR A 358 12.99 -11.21 -9.54
N GLY A 359 11.72 -10.84 -9.38
CA GLY A 359 11.28 -9.45 -9.36
C GLY A 359 11.86 -8.67 -8.18
N MET A 360 11.88 -9.27 -6.98
CA MET A 360 12.51 -8.70 -5.80
C MET A 360 13.99 -8.37 -6.06
N LYS A 361 14.74 -9.31 -6.63
CA LYS A 361 16.17 -9.10 -6.95
C LYS A 361 16.40 -7.93 -7.89
N LYS A 362 15.53 -7.70 -8.89
CA LYS A 362 15.66 -6.53 -9.79
C LYS A 362 15.62 -5.21 -9.01
N TRP A 363 14.75 -5.10 -8.01
CA TRP A 363 14.68 -3.90 -7.16
C TRP A 363 15.85 -3.84 -6.17
N PHE A 364 16.17 -4.95 -5.52
CA PHE A 364 17.23 -5.02 -4.51
C PHE A 364 18.62 -4.75 -5.11
N ASP A 365 18.87 -5.18 -6.35
CA ASP A 365 20.09 -4.85 -7.10
C ASP A 365 20.25 -3.33 -7.30
N ILE A 366 19.15 -2.58 -7.45
CA ILE A 366 19.17 -1.11 -7.56
C ILE A 366 19.39 -0.48 -6.18
N LEU A 367 18.85 -1.07 -5.11
CA LEU A 367 18.97 -0.55 -3.76
C LEU A 367 20.38 -0.71 -3.17
N GLN A 368 21.15 -1.69 -3.65
CA GLN A 368 22.52 -1.92 -3.21
C GLN A 368 23.38 -0.65 -3.36
N ASP A 369 23.92 -0.17 -2.24
CA ASP A 369 24.78 1.02 -2.15
C ASP A 369 24.17 2.32 -2.74
N SER A 370 22.85 2.34 -2.93
CA SER A 370 22.12 3.45 -3.55
C SER A 370 22.01 4.68 -2.64
N GLY A 371 22.06 4.45 -1.33
CA GLY A 371 21.80 5.46 -0.31
C GLY A 371 20.31 5.82 -0.18
N VAL A 372 19.39 5.06 -0.78
CA VAL A 372 17.97 5.09 -0.39
C VAL A 372 17.86 4.62 1.05
N GLN A 373 17.18 5.38 1.89
CA GLN A 373 16.98 5.00 3.30
C GLN A 373 15.58 4.45 3.56
N LEU A 374 14.58 4.84 2.77
CA LEU A 374 13.19 4.50 3.03
C LEU A 374 12.46 4.18 1.72
N TRP A 375 11.75 3.05 1.71
CA TRP A 375 10.78 2.66 0.69
C TRP A 375 9.41 2.60 1.33
N MET A 376 8.45 3.33 0.77
CA MET A 376 7.07 3.36 1.25
C MET A 376 6.12 2.89 0.16
N ASN A 377 5.17 2.06 0.53
CA ASN A 377 4.16 1.54 -0.39
C ASN A 377 2.80 1.30 0.26
N GLY A 378 1.80 1.06 -0.59
CA GLY A 378 0.43 0.68 -0.20
C GLY A 378 0.16 -0.77 -0.58
N HIS A 379 -0.98 -0.99 -1.26
CA HIS A 379 -1.49 -2.25 -1.80
C HIS A 379 -1.94 -3.25 -0.73
N THR A 380 -1.06 -3.56 0.21
CA THR A 380 -1.46 -4.29 1.40
C THR A 380 -2.23 -3.32 2.30
N HIS A 381 -3.49 -3.63 2.60
CA HIS A 381 -4.33 -2.73 3.41
C HIS A 381 -4.01 -2.75 4.91
N GLY A 382 -2.73 -2.74 5.27
CA GLY A 382 -2.24 -2.73 6.64
C GLY A 382 -0.94 -1.94 6.73
N GLU A 383 -0.36 -1.91 7.94
CA GLU A 383 0.80 -1.11 8.24
C GLU A 383 1.89 -1.93 8.90
N ASN A 384 3.11 -1.85 8.36
CA ASN A 384 4.30 -2.42 8.96
C ASN A 384 5.51 -1.49 8.78
N HIS A 385 6.58 -1.89 9.43
CA HIS A 385 7.89 -1.30 9.27
C HIS A 385 8.91 -2.42 9.39
N ASP A 386 9.61 -2.67 8.30
CA ASP A 386 10.62 -3.69 8.15
C ASP A 386 11.96 -3.06 7.79
N TYR A 387 13.04 -3.81 7.96
CA TYR A 387 14.39 -3.32 7.71
C TYR A 387 15.22 -4.36 6.98
N SER A 388 16.11 -3.87 6.12
CA SER A 388 17.13 -4.68 5.49
C SER A 388 18.53 -4.17 5.79
N ALA A 389 19.26 -4.92 6.61
CA ALA A 389 20.65 -4.59 6.95
C ALA A 389 21.62 -4.66 5.74
N PRO A 390 21.52 -5.63 4.81
CA PRO A 390 22.38 -5.66 3.63
C PRO A 390 22.24 -4.43 2.73
N TYR A 391 21.02 -3.94 2.54
CA TYR A 391 20.73 -2.82 1.64
C TYR A 391 20.63 -1.47 2.36
N LYS A 392 20.55 -1.47 3.70
CA LYS A 392 20.37 -0.28 4.56
C LYS A 392 19.11 0.52 4.23
N VAL A 393 18.02 -0.21 3.97
CA VAL A 393 16.72 0.34 3.59
C VAL A 393 15.67 -0.08 4.60
N HIS A 394 14.84 0.88 4.99
CA HIS A 394 13.59 0.66 5.71
C HIS A 394 12.45 0.48 4.71
N PHE A 395 11.61 -0.53 4.91
CA PHE A 395 10.42 -0.79 4.10
C PHE A 395 9.17 -0.54 4.95
N VAL A 396 8.19 0.15 4.39
CA VAL A 396 6.95 0.51 5.10
C VAL A 396 5.75 0.24 4.19
N ASP A 397 4.93 -0.73 4.58
CA ASP A 397 3.55 -0.83 4.09
C ASP A 397 2.68 0.19 4.84
N ASN A 398 1.85 0.90 4.09
CA ASN A 398 0.99 1.99 4.55
C ASN A 398 -0.28 2.07 3.67
N GLY A 399 -1.03 0.97 3.60
CA GLY A 399 -2.23 0.85 2.74
C GLY A 399 -3.56 0.91 3.48
N ALA A 400 -3.62 1.44 4.69
CA ALA A 400 -4.88 1.56 5.44
C ALA A 400 -5.38 3.02 5.49
N GLY A 401 -5.31 3.74 4.37
CA GLY A 401 -5.74 5.14 4.26
C GLY A 401 -7.25 5.35 4.28
N GLY A 402 -8.04 4.27 4.27
CA GLY A 402 -9.49 4.30 4.47
C GLY A 402 -10.35 4.22 3.21
N GLY A 403 -9.75 3.92 2.05
CA GLY A 403 -10.46 3.68 0.79
C GLY A 403 -11.17 2.34 0.73
N ILE A 404 -10.70 1.40 1.54
CA ILE A 404 -11.08 -0.01 1.55
C ILE A 404 -10.87 -0.57 2.95
N GLN A 405 -11.52 -1.69 3.26
CA GLN A 405 -11.37 -2.35 4.55
C GLN A 405 -9.92 -2.72 4.84
N LYS A 406 -9.48 -2.36 6.04
CA LYS A 406 -8.18 -2.72 6.58
C LYS A 406 -8.03 -4.23 6.69
N GLU A 407 -6.81 -4.70 6.45
CA GLU A 407 -6.35 -6.07 6.57
C GLU A 407 -5.08 -6.15 7.43
N SER A 408 -4.52 -7.35 7.56
CA SER A 408 -3.21 -7.51 8.21
C SER A 408 -2.10 -7.03 7.28
N ALA A 409 -1.03 -6.46 7.85
CA ALA A 409 0.15 -6.12 7.10
C ALA A 409 0.81 -7.35 6.46
N SER A 410 1.64 -7.12 5.43
CA SER A 410 2.27 -8.21 4.69
C SER A 410 3.27 -8.94 5.56
N GLY A 411 3.38 -10.25 5.33
CA GLY A 411 4.44 -11.07 5.90
C GLY A 411 5.67 -11.04 5.00
N ILE A 412 6.83 -11.31 5.59
CA ILE A 412 8.09 -11.48 4.85
C ILE A 412 8.12 -12.90 4.25
N PRO A 413 8.18 -13.05 2.92
CA PRO A 413 8.28 -14.37 2.29
C PRO A 413 9.59 -15.09 2.63
N GLU A 414 9.60 -16.42 2.53
CA GLU A 414 10.77 -17.24 2.87
C GLU A 414 12.03 -16.85 2.08
N PHE A 415 11.89 -16.52 0.80
CA PHE A 415 13.01 -16.08 -0.05
C PHE A 415 13.59 -14.72 0.36
N ALA A 416 12.84 -13.89 1.10
CA ALA A 416 13.27 -12.58 1.57
C ALA A 416 13.75 -12.62 3.04
N ALA A 417 13.50 -13.70 3.78
CA ALA A 417 13.76 -13.80 5.21
C ALA A 417 15.26 -13.76 5.61
N GLY A 418 16.16 -13.89 4.62
CA GLY A 418 17.59 -13.68 4.79
C GLY A 418 18.03 -12.22 4.67
N ASP A 419 17.25 -11.40 3.97
CA ASP A 419 17.59 -10.01 3.64
C ASP A 419 16.74 -8.99 4.41
N VAL A 420 15.51 -9.35 4.78
CA VAL A 420 14.53 -8.46 5.43
C VAL A 420 14.17 -9.02 6.81
N GLU A 421 14.08 -8.12 7.80
CA GLU A 421 13.60 -8.40 9.15
C GLU A 421 12.45 -7.47 9.52
N ALA A 422 11.45 -8.03 10.20
CA ALA A 422 10.33 -7.24 10.69
C ALA A 422 10.74 -6.44 11.93
N LEU A 423 10.42 -5.15 11.97
CA LEU A 423 10.60 -4.32 13.16
C LEU A 423 9.27 -4.11 13.89
N TRP A 424 8.21 -3.83 13.13
CA TRP A 424 6.88 -3.53 13.68
C TRP A 424 5.77 -3.86 12.68
N ALA A 425 4.63 -4.32 13.18
CA ALA A 425 3.39 -4.44 12.40
C ALA A 425 2.19 -4.01 13.25
N TYR A 426 1.28 -3.21 12.68
CA TYR A 426 0.12 -2.74 13.42
C TYR A 426 -0.93 -3.83 13.53
N GLY A 427 -1.33 -4.17 14.75
CA GLY A 427 -2.38 -5.16 15.03
C GLY A 427 -3.76 -4.54 15.30
N GLY A 428 -3.84 -3.21 15.37
CA GLY A 428 -5.09 -2.49 15.60
C GLY A 428 -6.00 -2.49 14.37
N GLN A 429 -7.28 -2.24 14.60
CA GLN A 429 -8.30 -2.15 13.53
C GLN A 429 -8.40 -0.73 12.96
N GLU A 430 -7.67 0.21 13.53
CA GLU A 430 -7.73 1.61 13.18
C GLU A 430 -6.99 1.90 11.88
N TYR A 431 -7.58 2.79 11.08
CA TYR A 431 -7.03 3.36 9.86
C TYR A 431 -6.10 4.53 10.18
N GLY A 432 -5.21 4.87 9.26
CA GLY A 432 -4.22 5.91 9.55
C GLY A 432 -3.35 6.25 8.37
N PHE A 433 -2.26 6.94 8.70
CA PHE A 433 -1.27 7.40 7.73
C PHE A 433 0.10 7.49 8.40
N MET A 434 1.15 7.54 7.58
CA MET A 434 2.53 7.71 8.03
C MET A 434 2.96 9.17 7.90
N SER A 435 3.85 9.63 8.78
CA SER A 435 4.59 10.88 8.60
C SER A 435 6.08 10.64 8.72
N VAL A 436 6.86 11.43 7.99
CA VAL A 436 8.29 11.54 8.17
C VAL A 436 8.67 12.97 8.52
N GLU A 437 9.48 13.14 9.56
CA GLU A 437 10.13 14.42 9.88
C GLU A 437 11.65 14.25 9.72
N ALA A 438 12.30 15.14 8.98
CA ALA A 438 13.71 15.06 8.63
C ALA A 438 14.55 16.12 9.33
N SER A 439 15.74 15.72 9.75
CA SER A 439 16.84 16.55 10.23
C SER A 439 18.11 16.24 9.41
N GLU A 440 19.24 16.85 9.79
CA GLU A 440 20.53 16.61 9.13
C GLU A 440 21.02 15.15 9.24
N GLU A 441 20.80 14.49 10.39
CA GLU A 441 21.30 13.13 10.65
C GLU A 441 20.21 12.09 10.92
N TRP A 442 18.96 12.51 11.17
CA TRP A 442 17.85 11.62 11.54
C TRP A 442 16.56 11.89 10.77
N LEU A 443 15.88 10.81 10.38
CA LEU A 443 14.52 10.81 9.86
C LEU A 443 13.63 10.12 10.90
N LYS A 444 12.60 10.82 11.38
CA LYS A 444 11.62 10.31 12.33
C LYS A 444 10.40 9.82 11.55
N LEU A 445 10.24 8.51 11.46
CA LEU A 445 9.08 7.83 10.87
C LEU A 445 8.03 7.61 11.96
N GLN A 446 6.77 7.95 11.69
CA GLN A 446 5.68 7.79 12.65
C GLN A 446 4.39 7.28 11.98
N TYR A 447 3.68 6.38 12.65
CA TYR A 447 2.32 5.99 12.27
C TYR A 447 1.30 6.67 13.17
N HIS A 448 0.32 7.34 12.56
CA HIS A 448 -0.74 8.10 13.22
C HIS A 448 -2.10 7.52 12.93
N THR A 449 -2.91 7.41 13.98
CA THR A 449 -4.28 6.89 13.91
C THR A 449 -5.17 7.59 14.94
N THR A 450 -6.44 7.16 15.07
CA THR A 450 -7.39 7.69 16.06
C THR A 450 -6.98 7.36 17.49
N ASP A 451 -7.19 8.31 18.40
CA ASP A 451 -7.13 8.03 19.84
C ASP A 451 -8.47 7.46 20.39
N ASP A 452 -8.49 7.17 21.69
CA ASP A 452 -9.66 6.55 22.35
C ASP A 452 -10.85 7.51 22.53
N SER A 453 -10.72 8.79 22.13
CA SER A 453 -11.79 9.80 22.28
C SER A 453 -12.73 9.88 21.07
N TRP A 454 -12.43 9.16 20.00
CA TRP A 454 -13.30 9.04 18.84
C TRP A 454 -14.57 8.23 19.15
N SER A 455 -15.70 8.64 18.59
CA SER A 455 -16.89 7.78 18.51
C SER A 455 -17.56 7.91 17.15
N TYR A 456 -17.75 6.77 16.50
CA TYR A 456 -18.20 6.70 15.11
C TYR A 456 -19.71 6.60 15.03
N ALA A 457 -20.25 7.25 14.00
CA ALA A 457 -21.66 7.19 13.64
C ALA A 457 -21.77 6.94 12.13
N GLU A 458 -22.92 6.47 11.67
CA GLU A 458 -23.19 6.14 10.26
C GLU A 458 -22.71 7.21 9.27
N SER A 459 -22.82 8.50 9.63
CA SER A 459 -22.21 9.59 8.87
C SER A 459 -21.07 10.26 9.63
N PHE A 460 -20.02 10.65 8.92
CA PHE A 460 -18.91 11.42 9.49
C PHE A 460 -19.37 12.73 10.17
N LYS A 461 -20.40 13.40 9.64
CA LYS A 461 -20.97 14.62 10.26
C LYS A 461 -21.55 14.38 11.65
N SER A 462 -21.91 13.14 11.97
CA SER A 462 -22.42 12.73 13.28
C SER A 462 -21.37 12.00 14.13
N THR A 463 -20.18 11.75 13.57
CA THR A 463 -19.04 11.20 14.30
C THR A 463 -18.50 12.26 15.27
N THR A 464 -18.22 11.87 16.50
CA THR A 464 -17.49 12.73 17.44
C THR A 464 -16.01 12.61 17.13
N VAL A 465 -15.43 13.69 16.60
CA VAL A 465 -14.01 13.78 16.28
C VAL A 465 -13.19 13.79 17.57
N GLY A 466 -12.28 12.83 17.69
CA GLY A 466 -11.27 12.76 18.74
C GLY A 466 -9.91 13.30 18.29
N GLY A 467 -8.86 12.95 19.03
CA GLY A 467 -7.48 13.35 18.74
C GLY A 467 -6.69 12.35 17.90
N VAL A 468 -5.42 12.67 17.67
CA VAL A 468 -4.44 11.83 16.97
C VAL A 468 -3.61 11.05 17.99
N ALA A 469 -3.49 9.74 17.79
CA ALA A 469 -2.57 8.87 18.51
C ALA A 469 -1.43 8.40 17.59
N THR A 470 -0.19 8.56 18.03
CA THR A 470 0.97 7.93 17.39
C THR A 470 1.20 6.55 17.98
N LYS A 471 1.16 5.49 17.16
CA LYS A 471 1.29 4.08 17.62
C LYS A 471 2.61 3.42 17.22
N HIS A 472 3.40 4.10 16.39
CA HIS A 472 4.75 3.72 16.01
C HIS A 472 5.59 4.98 15.85
N CYS A 473 6.83 4.97 16.35
CA CYS A 473 7.80 6.02 16.14
C CYS A 473 9.19 5.41 16.02
N TRP A 474 9.93 5.78 14.99
CA TRP A 474 11.26 5.26 14.73
C TRP A 474 12.20 6.33 14.21
N TYR A 475 13.40 6.39 14.76
CA TYR A 475 14.50 7.22 14.29
C TYR A 475 15.38 6.41 13.34
N ILE A 476 15.31 6.74 12.05
CA ILE A 476 16.16 6.21 11.00
C ILE A 476 17.40 7.12 10.87
N PRO A 477 18.63 6.61 11.03
CA PRO A 477 19.86 7.36 10.82
C PRO A 477 20.14 7.61 9.34
N LEU A 478 20.81 8.72 9.03
CA LEU A 478 21.15 9.13 7.66
C LEU A 478 21.96 8.08 6.88
N ASP A 479 22.76 7.28 7.59
CA ASP A 479 23.57 6.20 7.02
C ASP A 479 22.77 4.94 6.65
N GLY A 480 21.43 4.95 6.85
CA GLY A 480 20.52 3.84 6.57
C GLY A 480 20.65 2.66 7.54
N GLY A 481 21.40 2.84 8.64
CA GLY A 481 21.44 1.88 9.73
C GLY A 481 20.04 1.62 10.31
N GLN A 482 19.90 0.52 11.05
CA GLN A 482 18.61 0.07 11.57
C GLN A 482 17.87 1.10 12.45
N GLY A 483 18.58 2.03 13.08
CA GLY A 483 17.95 3.04 13.93
C GLY A 483 17.41 2.51 15.26
N LYS A 484 16.50 3.26 15.87
CA LYS A 484 15.90 2.95 17.17
C LYS A 484 14.50 3.53 17.31
N GLU A 485 13.69 2.94 18.19
CA GLU A 485 12.38 3.48 18.57
C GLU A 485 12.53 4.86 19.22
N CYS A 486 11.50 5.70 19.08
CA CYS A 486 11.30 6.89 19.93
C CYS A 486 10.55 6.45 21.20
#